data_AF-A0A453CD22-F1
#
_entry.id   AF-A0A453CD22-F1
#
_cell.length_a   1.000
_cell.length_b   1.000
_cell.length_c   1.000
_cell.angle_alpha   90.00
_cell.angle_beta   90.00
_cell.angle_gamma   90.00
#
_symmetry.space_group_name_H-M   'P 1'
#
loop_
_entity.id
_entity.type
_entity.pdbx_description
1 polymer ?
#
loop_
_entity_poly.entity_id
_entity_poly.type
_entity_poly.pdbx_seq_one_letter_code
_entity_poly.pdbx_strand_id
1 'polypeptide(L)'
;SNSTNIIPYMSFYTPDQAGGIKPPSAIASSSESIEKARDEHHDLLRPHSSGNLGFEKEKWVEKSKEDCECEEDGWEEEAEEEDWEWNGDKAQELFDEGSKAIEEGQLVHAEDCFYTALRSRVLYYGRLSPMCVSTYYKYGYVLLYKARAEIAPYQDWRKSRTSRDDTGSSKASGSNAREDDTEKDLDLAWKMLHIAKAILEKSPCDPVVEVLTYCSLAEVSMEREDIHYSLSAWFKALAILEHLVEPDHCRIILINFHIFLAFKSASKIGDAIPYAAKVISFIKSRMQKLNKAYDAFLAVEGDNIPGAEVSSEKSSLDNDKEFLATLLNEVEEQVNNLKT
;
A
#
# COMPACT_ATOMS: atom_id res chain seq x y z
N SER A 1 -7.48 -20.79 21.51
CA SER A 1 -7.29 -19.34 21.47
C SER A 1 -6.28 -19.04 20.38
N ASN A 2 -6.74 -18.59 19.22
CA ASN A 2 -5.85 -18.38 18.09
C ASN A 2 -5.28 -16.98 18.21
N SER A 3 -4.01 -16.87 18.59
CA SER A 3 -3.28 -15.62 18.39
C SER A 3 -3.01 -15.49 16.89
N THR A 4 -3.85 -14.72 16.20
CA THR A 4 -3.48 -14.15 14.90
C THR A 4 -2.35 -13.17 15.17
N ASN A 5 -1.11 -13.66 15.09
CA ASN A 5 0.06 -12.79 15.02
C ASN A 5 -0.05 -12.02 13.71
N ILE A 6 -0.66 -10.84 13.74
CA ILE A 6 -0.59 -9.87 12.66
C ILE A 6 0.86 -9.40 12.66
N ILE A 7 1.61 -9.77 11.62
CA ILE A 7 3.03 -9.43 11.51
C ILE A 7 3.15 -7.90 11.56
N PRO A 8 4.06 -7.35 12.38
CA PRO A 8 4.27 -5.92 12.45
C PRO A 8 4.41 -5.31 11.07
N TYR A 9 3.57 -4.31 10.89
CA TYR A 9 3.21 -3.69 9.64
C TYR A 9 4.44 -3.09 8.92
N MET A 10 4.42 -2.99 7.58
CA MET A 10 5.53 -2.56 6.71
C MET A 10 5.99 -1.10 6.98
N SER A 11 6.61 -0.84 8.12
CA SER A 11 7.24 0.44 8.40
C SER A 11 8.46 0.60 7.50
N PHE A 12 8.30 1.41 6.45
CA PHE A 12 9.35 1.91 5.55
C PHE A 12 9.94 0.91 4.54
N TYR A 13 9.15 -0.05 4.06
CA TYR A 13 9.45 -0.71 2.78
C TYR A 13 8.83 0.10 1.61
N THR A 14 9.19 1.39 1.55
CA THR A 14 8.85 2.28 0.44
C THR A 14 9.48 1.76 -0.85
N PRO A 15 8.93 2.09 -2.04
CA PRO A 15 9.39 1.50 -3.31
C PRO A 15 10.87 1.68 -3.63
N ASP A 16 11.51 2.70 -3.06
CA ASP A 16 12.84 3.17 -3.45
C ASP A 16 13.99 2.38 -2.79
N GLN A 17 13.79 1.81 -1.59
CA GLN A 17 14.87 1.09 -0.87
C GLN A 17 15.07 -0.37 -1.31
N ALA A 18 14.16 -0.90 -2.13
CA ALA A 18 14.00 -2.33 -2.37
C ALA A 18 14.19 -2.71 -3.85
N GLY A 19 15.43 -2.60 -4.35
CA GLY A 19 15.82 -3.14 -5.66
C GLY A 19 14.97 -2.64 -6.83
N GLY A 20 14.93 -1.32 -7.01
CA GLY A 20 13.99 -0.59 -7.87
C GLY A 20 13.62 -1.28 -9.20
N ILE A 21 12.31 -1.35 -9.46
CA ILE A 21 11.71 -1.99 -10.63
C ILE A 21 12.12 -1.20 -11.89
N LYS A 22 13.23 -1.61 -12.50
CA LYS A 22 13.82 -0.92 -13.65
C LYS A 22 13.45 -1.66 -14.94
N PRO A 23 12.43 -1.21 -15.69
CA PRO A 23 12.08 -1.83 -16.96
C PRO A 23 13.23 -1.72 -17.97
N PRO A 24 13.30 -2.61 -18.97
CA PRO A 24 14.23 -2.44 -20.08
C PRO A 24 13.83 -1.21 -20.91
N SER A 25 14.81 -0.33 -21.16
CA SER A 25 14.67 1.06 -21.64
C SER A 25 14.14 2.05 -20.59
N ALA A 26 14.57 3.31 -20.70
CA ALA A 26 14.66 4.21 -19.55
C ALA A 26 13.40 5.06 -19.30
N ILE A 27 12.85 4.92 -18.08
CA ILE A 27 12.56 6.06 -17.20
C ILE A 27 13.20 5.75 -15.85
N ALA A 28 13.79 6.77 -15.22
CA ALA A 28 14.29 6.72 -13.85
C ALA A 28 14.04 8.08 -13.19
N SER A 29 12.91 8.19 -12.50
CA SER A 29 12.63 9.19 -11.46
C SER A 29 11.47 8.67 -10.60
N SER A 30 11.27 9.25 -9.43
CA SER A 30 10.15 8.92 -8.52
C SER A 30 8.79 8.99 -9.22
N SER A 31 7.81 8.21 -8.74
CA SER A 31 6.41 8.35 -9.15
C SER A 31 5.87 9.77 -8.96
N GLU A 32 6.38 10.52 -7.97
CA GLU A 32 6.06 11.94 -7.76
C GLU A 32 6.40 12.80 -8.99
N SER A 33 7.52 12.48 -9.67
CA SER A 33 7.91 13.16 -10.92
C SER A 33 6.99 12.81 -12.09
N ILE A 34 6.43 11.60 -12.10
CA ILE A 34 5.49 11.14 -13.14
C ILE A 34 4.11 11.76 -12.89
N GLU A 35 3.66 11.84 -11.64
CA GLU A 35 2.40 12.48 -11.27
C GLU A 35 2.43 13.98 -11.59
N LYS A 36 3.46 14.72 -11.16
CA LYS A 36 3.60 16.15 -11.47
C LYS A 36 3.68 16.42 -12.98
N ALA A 37 4.50 15.65 -13.72
CA ALA A 37 4.58 15.81 -15.18
C ALA A 37 3.26 15.49 -15.91
N ARG A 38 2.40 14.64 -15.30
CA ARG A 38 1.08 14.28 -15.83
C ARG A 38 0.02 15.33 -15.48
N ASP A 39 0.08 15.95 -14.30
CA ASP A 39 -0.72 17.14 -13.95
C ASP A 39 -0.38 18.29 -14.94
N GLU A 40 0.90 18.66 -15.05
CA GLU A 40 1.39 19.71 -15.98
C GLU A 40 0.97 19.45 -17.44
N HIS A 41 1.09 18.21 -17.93
CA HIS A 41 0.71 17.86 -19.30
C HIS A 41 -0.81 17.86 -19.52
N HIS A 42 -1.63 17.66 -18.49
CA HIS A 42 -3.09 17.76 -18.62
C HIS A 42 -3.53 19.22 -18.79
N ASP A 43 -2.96 20.15 -18.02
CA ASP A 43 -3.32 21.57 -18.12
C ASP A 43 -2.95 22.17 -19.48
N LEU A 44 -1.78 21.80 -20.03
CA LEU A 44 -1.34 22.20 -21.36
C LEU A 44 -2.24 21.71 -22.50
N LEU A 45 -3.15 20.76 -22.24
CA LEU A 45 -4.12 20.25 -23.22
C LEU A 45 -5.51 20.90 -23.13
N ARG A 46 -5.80 21.75 -22.13
CA ARG A 46 -7.03 22.55 -22.12
C ARG A 46 -6.91 23.76 -23.07
N PRO A 47 -7.95 24.08 -23.86
CA PRO A 47 -8.06 25.40 -24.46
C PRO A 47 -8.23 26.45 -23.35
N HIS A 48 -7.41 27.50 -23.34
CA HIS A 48 -7.65 28.69 -22.50
C HIS A 48 -8.90 29.43 -23.00
N SER A 49 -10.08 29.03 -22.52
CA SER A 49 -11.36 29.60 -22.95
C SER A 49 -11.96 30.56 -21.91
N SER A 50 -11.50 31.80 -21.90
CA SER A 50 -12.31 32.95 -21.47
C SER A 50 -13.42 33.21 -22.49
N GLY A 51 -14.35 32.24 -22.61
CA GLY A 51 -15.34 32.18 -23.68
C GLY A 51 -16.58 31.38 -23.28
N ASN A 52 -17.66 32.12 -22.98
CA ASN A 52 -18.94 31.57 -22.56
C ASN A 52 -19.65 30.80 -23.70
N LEU A 53 -19.54 29.47 -23.70
CA LEU A 53 -20.38 28.56 -24.49
C LEU A 53 -20.70 27.32 -23.65
N GLY A 54 -21.96 27.15 -23.27
CA GLY A 54 -22.42 25.98 -22.52
C GLY A 54 -22.35 24.70 -23.37
N PHE A 55 -21.78 23.65 -22.80
CA PHE A 55 -21.80 22.30 -23.36
C PHE A 55 -22.83 21.44 -22.62
N GLU A 56 -23.76 20.84 -23.35
CA GLU A 56 -24.74 19.92 -22.78
C GLU A 56 -24.04 18.62 -22.32
N LYS A 57 -24.30 18.17 -21.08
CA LYS A 57 -23.79 16.87 -20.58
C LYS A 57 -24.49 15.75 -21.36
N GLU A 58 -23.81 15.17 -22.35
CA GLU A 58 -24.34 14.01 -23.09
C GLU A 58 -24.59 12.81 -22.15
N LYS A 59 -25.83 12.33 -22.17
CA LYS A 59 -26.33 11.28 -21.29
C LYS A 59 -26.00 9.90 -21.84
N TRP A 60 -24.89 9.32 -21.38
CA TRP A 60 -24.56 7.93 -21.68
C TRP A 60 -25.46 6.97 -20.89
N VAL A 61 -26.10 6.03 -21.61
CA VAL A 61 -27.03 5.06 -21.04
C VAL A 61 -26.28 3.78 -20.70
N GLU A 62 -26.11 3.52 -19.40
CA GLU A 62 -25.46 2.33 -18.88
C GLU A 62 -26.33 1.06 -19.08
N LYS A 63 -25.69 -0.07 -19.40
CA LYS A 63 -26.39 -1.37 -19.49
C LYS A 63 -25.50 -2.61 -19.32
N SER A 64 -25.18 -2.95 -18.08
CA SER A 64 -25.16 -4.34 -17.61
C SER A 64 -25.16 -4.37 -16.08
N LYS A 65 -26.04 -5.18 -15.49
CA LYS A 65 -26.04 -5.43 -14.05
C LYS A 65 -24.94 -6.43 -13.69
N GLU A 66 -24.34 -6.27 -12.51
CA GLU A 66 -24.40 -7.27 -11.45
C GLU A 66 -24.07 -6.60 -10.09
N ASP A 67 -25.14 -6.26 -9.39
CA ASP A 67 -25.30 -6.02 -7.95
C ASP A 67 -24.07 -5.45 -7.18
N CYS A 68 -23.88 -4.13 -7.30
CA CYS A 68 -23.23 -3.32 -6.28
C CYS A 68 -24.24 -2.27 -5.80
N GLU A 69 -24.90 -2.51 -4.68
CA GLU A 69 -25.70 -1.50 -3.98
C GLU A 69 -24.75 -0.55 -3.24
N CYS A 70 -24.15 0.37 -4.00
CA CYS A 70 -23.46 1.52 -3.45
C CYS A 70 -24.52 2.50 -2.92
N GLU A 71 -24.71 2.55 -1.61
CA GLU A 71 -25.47 3.64 -0.97
C GLU A 71 -24.83 4.99 -1.37
N GLU A 72 -25.65 5.93 -1.86
CA GLU A 72 -25.21 7.19 -2.49
C GLU A 72 -24.78 8.25 -1.45
N ASP A 73 -24.07 7.82 -0.41
CA ASP A 73 -23.72 8.66 0.72
C ASP A 73 -22.59 9.65 0.41
N GLY A 74 -22.96 10.93 0.39
CA GLY A 74 -22.14 11.96 1.05
C GLY A 74 -21.14 12.74 0.19
N TRP A 75 -21.36 12.90 -1.12
CA TRP A 75 -20.56 13.84 -1.95
C TRP A 75 -21.40 14.73 -2.89
N GLU A 76 -22.71 14.86 -2.64
CA GLU A 76 -23.51 15.95 -3.19
C GLU A 76 -23.45 17.17 -2.25
N GLU A 77 -22.32 17.87 -2.23
CA GLU A 77 -22.27 19.23 -1.68
C GLU A 77 -23.04 20.17 -2.62
N GLU A 78 -24.01 20.92 -2.09
CA GLU A 78 -24.68 21.99 -2.83
C GLU A 78 -23.63 23.05 -3.20
N ALA A 79 -23.35 23.18 -4.49
CA ALA A 79 -22.36 24.13 -4.99
C ALA A 79 -22.89 25.57 -4.88
N GLU A 80 -22.64 26.21 -3.73
CA GLU A 80 -22.52 27.68 -3.70
C GLU A 80 -21.41 28.08 -4.70
N GLU A 81 -21.67 29.08 -5.55
CA GLU A 81 -20.70 29.57 -6.54
C GLU A 81 -19.60 30.41 -5.87
N GLU A 82 -18.79 29.80 -5.01
CA GLU A 82 -17.48 30.32 -4.65
C GLU A 82 -16.56 30.31 -5.90
N ASP A 83 -15.76 31.36 -6.06
CA ASP A 83 -14.86 31.57 -7.20
C ASP A 83 -13.61 30.67 -7.06
N TRP A 84 -13.82 29.35 -7.22
CA TRP A 84 -12.84 28.30 -6.92
C TRP A 84 -11.74 28.20 -7.98
N GLU A 85 -10.68 29.00 -7.81
CA GLU A 85 -9.46 28.87 -8.60
C GLU A 85 -8.69 27.60 -8.21
N TRP A 86 -8.69 26.60 -9.11
CA TRP A 86 -7.96 25.36 -8.91
C TRP A 86 -6.44 25.60 -8.87
N ASN A 87 -5.77 24.98 -7.90
CA ASN A 87 -4.34 25.08 -7.70
C ASN A 87 -3.70 23.68 -7.63
N GLY A 88 -3.20 23.21 -8.78
CA GLY A 88 -2.53 21.91 -8.91
C GLY A 88 -1.26 21.78 -8.07
N ASP A 89 -0.43 22.83 -8.01
CA ASP A 89 0.77 22.85 -7.17
C ASP A 89 0.41 22.64 -5.68
N LYS A 90 -0.69 23.22 -5.18
CA LYS A 90 -1.14 22.99 -3.80
C LYS A 90 -1.70 21.58 -3.58
N ALA A 91 -2.35 20.99 -4.57
CA ALA A 91 -2.80 19.61 -4.50
C ALA A 91 -1.63 18.61 -4.48
N GLN A 92 -0.55 18.89 -5.22
CA GLN A 92 0.69 18.09 -5.16
C GLN A 92 1.46 18.33 -3.86
N GLU A 93 1.58 19.58 -3.38
CA GLU A 93 2.23 19.88 -2.09
C GLU A 93 1.59 19.09 -0.93
N LEU A 94 0.25 19.02 -0.89
CA LEU A 94 -0.48 18.21 0.09
C LEU A 94 -0.25 16.71 -0.09
N PHE A 95 -0.10 16.22 -1.32
CA PHE A 95 0.21 14.81 -1.59
C PHE A 95 1.63 14.42 -1.14
N ASP A 96 2.60 15.32 -1.35
CA ASP A 96 3.99 15.16 -0.92
C ASP A 96 4.10 15.26 0.61
N GLU A 97 3.42 16.24 1.22
CA GLU A 97 3.33 16.40 2.67
C GLU A 97 2.67 15.18 3.33
N GLY A 98 1.55 14.69 2.81
CA GLY A 98 0.89 13.47 3.27
C GLY A 98 1.76 12.22 3.10
N SER A 99 2.57 12.16 2.04
CA SER A 99 3.51 11.06 1.82
C SER A 99 4.64 11.06 2.84
N LYS A 100 5.21 12.23 3.14
CA LYS A 100 6.19 12.41 4.22
C LYS A 100 5.58 12.15 5.60
N ALA A 101 4.31 12.49 5.81
CA ALA A 101 3.60 12.20 7.06
C ALA A 101 3.42 10.68 7.31
N ILE A 102 3.27 9.86 6.27
CA ILE A 102 3.34 8.38 6.39
C ILE A 102 4.74 7.96 6.90
N GLU A 103 5.81 8.51 6.32
CA GLU A 103 7.20 8.17 6.71
C GLU A 103 7.54 8.62 8.14
N GLU A 104 6.94 9.71 8.62
CA GLU A 104 7.06 10.14 10.02
C GLU A 104 6.06 9.45 10.97
N GLY A 105 5.20 8.56 10.46
CA GLY A 105 4.18 7.83 11.24
C GLY A 105 2.99 8.68 11.70
N GLN A 106 2.82 9.88 11.16
CA GLN A 106 1.79 10.86 11.52
C GLN A 106 0.51 10.61 10.71
N LEU A 107 -0.10 9.43 10.90
CA LEU A 107 -1.21 8.95 10.07
C LEU A 107 -2.41 9.91 10.00
N VAL A 108 -2.75 10.60 11.10
CA VAL A 108 -3.85 11.60 11.13
C VAL A 108 -3.51 12.85 10.29
N HIS A 109 -2.24 13.26 10.23
CA HIS A 109 -1.82 14.37 9.36
C HIS A 109 -1.81 13.94 7.89
N ALA A 110 -1.33 12.72 7.62
CA ALA A 110 -1.38 12.12 6.29
C ALA A 110 -2.82 12.01 5.75
N GLU A 111 -3.77 11.64 6.61
CA GLU A 111 -5.20 11.53 6.29
C GLU A 111 -5.78 12.86 5.81
N ASP A 112 -5.63 13.94 6.58
CA ASP A 112 -6.14 15.28 6.24
C ASP A 112 -5.51 15.84 4.96
N CYS A 113 -4.20 15.62 4.80
CA CYS A 113 -3.44 15.96 3.59
C CYS A 113 -4.01 15.25 2.35
N PHE A 114 -4.18 13.92 2.40
CA PHE A 114 -4.70 13.17 1.25
C PHE A 114 -6.20 13.41 1.01
N TYR A 115 -7.01 13.61 2.05
CA TYR A 115 -8.42 14.00 1.93
C TYR A 115 -8.54 15.33 1.17
N THR A 116 -7.78 16.34 1.57
CA THR A 116 -7.81 17.68 0.97
C THR A 116 -7.26 17.68 -0.46
N ALA A 117 -6.15 16.97 -0.71
CA ALA A 117 -5.61 16.76 -2.05
C ALA A 117 -6.61 16.02 -2.96
N LEU A 118 -7.30 15.01 -2.43
CA LEU A 118 -8.29 14.21 -3.16
C LEU A 118 -9.53 15.04 -3.52
N ARG A 119 -10.10 15.80 -2.58
CA ARG A 119 -11.24 16.69 -2.86
C ARG A 119 -10.91 17.68 -3.98
N SER A 120 -9.73 18.30 -3.94
CA SER A 120 -9.25 19.21 -4.99
C SER A 120 -9.09 18.51 -6.35
N ARG A 121 -8.39 17.37 -6.40
CA ARG A 121 -8.19 16.59 -7.64
C ARG A 121 -9.51 16.06 -8.22
N VAL A 122 -10.44 15.63 -7.39
CA VAL A 122 -11.77 15.13 -7.80
C VAL A 122 -12.67 16.24 -8.34
N LEU A 123 -12.63 17.44 -7.77
CA LEU A 123 -13.39 18.60 -8.28
C LEU A 123 -12.92 19.05 -9.67
N TYR A 124 -11.60 19.08 -9.91
CA TYR A 124 -11.04 19.56 -11.19
C TYR A 124 -10.99 18.50 -12.30
N TYR A 125 -10.57 17.28 -11.97
CA TYR A 125 -10.39 16.18 -12.94
C TYR A 125 -11.59 15.23 -13.03
N GLY A 126 -12.45 15.21 -12.02
CA GLY A 126 -13.55 14.25 -11.89
C GLY A 126 -13.18 12.96 -11.14
N ARG A 127 -14.17 12.39 -10.44
CA ARG A 127 -14.07 11.20 -9.55
C ARG A 127 -13.38 9.98 -10.17
N LEU A 128 -13.48 9.78 -11.48
CA LEU A 128 -12.93 8.60 -12.17
C LEU A 128 -11.73 8.91 -13.07
N SER A 129 -11.06 10.04 -12.86
CA SER A 129 -9.87 10.40 -13.63
C SER A 129 -8.63 9.60 -13.21
N PRO A 130 -7.78 9.15 -14.15
CA PRO A 130 -6.46 8.59 -13.85
C PRO A 130 -5.60 9.49 -12.94
N MET A 131 -5.84 10.81 -12.97
CA MET A 131 -5.16 11.80 -12.13
C MET A 131 -5.35 11.53 -10.63
N CYS A 132 -6.51 11.02 -10.23
CA CYS A 132 -6.88 10.83 -8.83
C CYS A 132 -6.38 9.50 -8.23
N VAL A 133 -5.91 8.55 -9.07
CA VAL A 133 -5.63 7.15 -8.68
C VAL A 133 -4.66 7.03 -7.51
N SER A 134 -3.52 7.72 -7.59
CA SER A 134 -2.48 7.72 -6.56
C SER A 134 -3.00 8.24 -5.22
N THR A 135 -3.87 9.24 -5.27
CA THR A 135 -4.43 9.92 -4.09
C THR A 135 -5.53 9.07 -3.46
N TYR A 136 -6.39 8.42 -4.25
CA TYR A 136 -7.31 7.39 -3.77
C TYR A 136 -6.58 6.22 -3.10
N TYR A 137 -5.50 5.72 -3.73
CA TYR A 137 -4.66 4.67 -3.16
C TYR A 137 -4.02 5.09 -1.83
N LYS A 138 -3.32 6.23 -1.79
CA LYS A 138 -2.66 6.75 -0.59
C LYS A 138 -3.64 7.04 0.55
N TYR A 139 -4.80 7.61 0.26
CA TYR A 139 -5.83 7.89 1.26
C TYR A 139 -6.38 6.59 1.88
N GLY A 140 -6.76 5.60 1.05
CA GLY A 140 -7.23 4.30 1.53
C GLY A 140 -6.15 3.50 2.28
N TYR A 141 -4.89 3.63 1.88
CA TYR A 141 -3.72 3.07 2.56
C TYR A 141 -3.54 3.66 3.97
N VAL A 142 -3.68 4.99 4.13
CA VAL A 142 -3.60 5.64 5.46
C VAL A 142 -4.74 5.21 6.36
N LEU A 143 -5.98 5.14 5.86
CA LEU A 143 -7.16 4.73 6.63
C LEU A 143 -7.05 3.28 7.15
N LEU A 144 -6.63 2.33 6.31
CA LEU A 144 -6.32 0.96 6.75
C LEU A 144 -5.23 0.94 7.83
N TYR A 145 -4.25 1.84 7.73
CA TYR A 145 -3.11 1.91 8.66
C TYR A 145 -3.49 2.57 9.99
N LYS A 146 -4.44 3.51 10.00
CA LYS A 146 -5.08 4.05 11.22
C LYS A 146 -5.86 2.97 11.94
N ALA A 147 -6.81 2.30 11.26
CA ALA A 147 -7.60 1.23 11.87
C ALA A 147 -6.72 0.14 12.51
N ARG A 148 -5.67 -0.30 11.80
CA ARG A 148 -4.69 -1.24 12.36
C ARG A 148 -3.92 -0.69 13.56
N ALA A 149 -3.56 0.58 13.58
CA ALA A 149 -2.89 1.21 14.73
C ALA A 149 -3.81 1.30 15.97
N GLU A 150 -5.14 1.30 15.78
CA GLU A 150 -6.15 1.30 16.85
C GLU A 150 -6.62 -0.10 17.27
N ILE A 151 -6.49 -1.11 16.40
CA ILE A 151 -6.61 -2.54 16.72
C ILE A 151 -5.34 -3.04 17.47
N ALA A 152 -4.16 -2.55 17.09
CA ALA A 152 -2.87 -3.02 17.63
C ALA A 152 -2.29 -2.33 18.90
N PRO A 153 -2.89 -1.33 19.59
CA PRO A 153 -2.23 -0.65 20.72
C PRO A 153 -2.19 -1.54 21.98
N TYR A 154 -2.78 -2.74 21.92
CA TYR A 154 -2.70 -3.77 22.94
C TYR A 154 -1.48 -4.72 22.78
N GLN A 155 -0.75 -4.67 21.65
CA GLN A 155 0.50 -5.42 21.44
C GLN A 155 1.72 -4.49 21.47
N ASP A 156 2.14 -4.10 22.68
CA ASP A 156 3.37 -3.35 22.93
C ASP A 156 4.64 -4.22 22.81
N TRP A 157 4.90 -4.69 21.59
CA TRP A 157 6.06 -5.53 21.27
C TRP A 157 7.41 -4.80 21.39
N ARG A 158 7.41 -3.45 21.41
CA ARG A 158 8.62 -2.63 21.60
C ARG A 158 9.20 -2.75 23.02
N LYS A 159 8.40 -3.03 24.06
CA LYS A 159 8.91 -3.12 25.45
C LYS A 159 9.62 -4.44 25.80
N SER A 160 9.52 -5.48 24.98
CA SER A 160 10.13 -6.81 25.25
C SER A 160 11.67 -6.84 25.33
N ARG A 161 12.36 -5.71 25.18
CA ARG A 161 13.84 -5.61 25.28
C ARG A 161 14.37 -5.17 26.66
N THR A 162 13.54 -4.74 27.62
CA THR A 162 14.04 -4.30 28.95
C THR A 162 13.11 -4.62 30.13
N SER A 163 13.61 -5.52 31.00
CA SER A 163 13.17 -5.80 32.37
C SER A 163 11.78 -6.41 32.61
N ARG A 164 11.73 -7.33 33.58
CA ARG A 164 10.53 -7.55 34.40
C ARG A 164 10.37 -6.39 35.37
N ASP A 165 9.13 -6.08 35.76
CA ASP A 165 8.72 -6.08 37.17
C ASP A 165 7.19 -6.00 37.28
N ASP A 166 6.63 -6.58 38.34
CA ASP A 166 5.20 -6.54 38.63
C ASP A 166 4.79 -5.18 39.21
N THR A 167 3.69 -4.60 38.71
CA THR A 167 2.70 -3.84 39.51
C THR A 167 1.40 -3.71 38.71
N GLY A 168 0.34 -4.37 39.17
CA GLY A 168 -0.99 -4.23 38.56
C GLY A 168 -1.77 -3.01 39.08
N SER A 169 -2.57 -2.40 38.22
CA SER A 169 -3.66 -1.50 38.62
C SER A 169 -4.78 -1.50 37.58
N SER A 170 -6.03 -1.36 38.04
CA SER A 170 -7.23 -1.61 37.23
C SER A 170 -7.80 -0.36 36.58
N LYS A 171 -8.33 -0.51 35.35
CA LYS A 171 -9.72 -0.13 34.99
C LYS A 171 -10.04 -0.44 33.52
N ALA A 172 -11.02 -1.31 33.29
CA ALA A 172 -11.70 -1.42 32.01
C ALA A 172 -12.92 -0.47 32.01
N SER A 173 -12.95 0.51 31.10
CA SER A 173 -14.11 1.36 30.82
C SER A 173 -13.84 2.21 29.57
N GLY A 174 -14.47 1.90 28.44
CA GLY A 174 -14.37 2.70 27.19
C GLY A 174 -14.02 1.91 25.94
N SER A 175 -14.78 0.85 25.63
CA SER A 175 -14.55 -0.08 24.51
C SER A 175 -15.82 -0.25 23.67
N ASN A 176 -16.28 0.85 23.05
CA ASN A 176 -17.40 0.84 22.09
C ASN A 176 -17.20 1.91 21.01
N ALA A 177 -16.82 3.14 21.38
CA ALA A 177 -16.61 4.23 20.42
C ALA A 177 -15.42 3.98 19.45
N ARG A 178 -14.37 3.28 19.92
CA ARG A 178 -13.19 3.00 19.09
C ARG A 178 -13.41 1.91 18.06
N GLU A 179 -14.23 0.90 18.39
CA GLU A 179 -14.56 -0.18 17.47
C GLU A 179 -15.37 0.39 16.29
N ASP A 180 -16.37 1.22 16.59
CA ASP A 180 -17.17 2.01 15.64
C ASP A 180 -16.31 2.91 14.73
N ASP A 181 -15.32 3.63 15.26
CA ASP A 181 -14.41 4.44 14.45
C ASP A 181 -13.43 3.59 13.59
N THR A 182 -12.93 2.45 14.09
CA THR A 182 -12.11 1.54 13.27
C THR A 182 -12.89 0.87 12.13
N GLU A 183 -14.17 0.56 12.33
CA GLU A 183 -15.01 -0.04 11.29
C GLU A 183 -15.23 0.95 10.13
N LYS A 184 -15.50 2.23 10.45
CA LYS A 184 -15.61 3.33 9.46
C LYS A 184 -14.33 3.53 8.67
N ASP A 185 -13.16 3.54 9.33
CA ASP A 185 -11.86 3.66 8.65
C ASP A 185 -11.62 2.50 7.67
N LEU A 186 -11.96 1.26 8.05
CA LEU A 186 -11.85 0.09 7.17
C LEU A 186 -12.86 0.14 6.02
N ASP A 187 -14.08 0.61 6.26
CA ASP A 187 -15.11 0.84 5.26
C ASP A 187 -14.66 1.87 4.21
N LEU A 188 -14.13 3.01 4.69
CA LEU A 188 -13.66 4.10 3.83
C LEU A 188 -12.39 3.71 3.09
N ALA A 189 -11.45 3.00 3.73
CA ALA A 189 -10.27 2.42 3.08
C ALA A 189 -10.67 1.51 1.91
N TRP A 190 -11.60 0.58 2.15
CA TRP A 190 -12.12 -0.33 1.12
C TRP A 190 -12.79 0.45 -0.02
N LYS A 191 -13.68 1.42 0.30
CA LYS A 191 -14.36 2.29 -0.67
C LYS A 191 -13.36 3.06 -1.55
N MET A 192 -12.33 3.68 -0.97
CA MET A 192 -11.32 4.45 -1.71
C MET A 192 -10.43 3.57 -2.60
N LEU A 193 -9.99 2.41 -2.09
CA LEU A 193 -9.17 1.47 -2.85
C LEU A 193 -9.91 0.83 -4.02
N HIS A 194 -11.23 0.58 -3.91
CA HIS A 194 -12.04 0.14 -5.05
C HIS A 194 -12.21 1.23 -6.12
N ILE A 195 -12.24 2.52 -5.75
CA ILE A 195 -12.25 3.60 -6.75
C ILE A 195 -10.91 3.63 -7.50
N ALA A 196 -9.77 3.54 -6.79
CA ALA A 196 -8.44 3.45 -7.43
C ALA A 196 -8.38 2.28 -8.43
N LYS A 197 -8.77 1.08 -8.00
CA LYS A 197 -8.91 -0.12 -8.84
C LYS A 197 -9.80 0.11 -10.06
N ALA A 198 -11.00 0.66 -9.88
CA ALA A 198 -11.97 0.84 -10.96
C ALA A 198 -11.51 1.86 -12.02
N ILE A 199 -10.59 2.77 -11.67
CA ILE A 199 -9.93 3.66 -12.63
C ILE A 199 -8.77 2.94 -13.33
N LEU A 200 -7.93 2.20 -12.61
CA LEU A 200 -6.83 1.40 -13.15
C LEU A 200 -7.34 0.34 -14.16
N GLU A 201 -8.43 -0.36 -13.84
CA GLU A 201 -9.06 -1.35 -14.72
C GLU A 201 -9.63 -0.72 -16.01
N LYS A 202 -9.90 0.59 -16.02
CA LYS A 202 -10.34 1.37 -17.20
C LYS A 202 -9.18 2.09 -17.92
N SER A 203 -8.09 2.36 -17.22
CA SER A 203 -6.93 3.13 -17.69
C SER A 203 -5.66 2.64 -16.98
N PRO A 204 -5.04 1.54 -17.44
CA PRO A 204 -3.83 1.00 -16.82
C PRO A 204 -2.63 1.91 -17.09
N CYS A 205 -2.43 2.90 -16.21
CA CYS A 205 -1.37 3.90 -16.33
C CYS A 205 -0.13 3.62 -15.49
N ASP A 206 -0.25 2.87 -14.39
CA ASP A 206 0.86 2.49 -13.51
C ASP A 206 0.63 1.07 -12.93
N PRO A 207 1.42 0.06 -13.35
CA PRO A 207 1.26 -1.32 -12.88
C PRO A 207 1.84 -1.55 -11.48
N VAL A 208 2.68 -0.64 -10.96
CA VAL A 208 3.18 -0.69 -9.58
C VAL A 208 2.10 -0.22 -8.62
N VAL A 209 1.40 0.87 -8.94
CA VAL A 209 0.20 1.33 -8.20
C VAL A 209 -0.95 0.32 -8.35
N GLU A 210 -1.09 -0.37 -9.49
CA GLU A 210 -2.03 -1.48 -9.63
C GLU A 210 -1.73 -2.63 -8.64
N VAL A 211 -0.49 -3.14 -8.60
CA VAL A 211 -0.07 -4.16 -7.63
C VAL A 211 -0.31 -3.70 -6.19
N LEU A 212 0.10 -2.48 -5.84
CA LEU A 212 -0.07 -1.93 -4.49
C LEU A 212 -1.54 -1.76 -4.11
N THR A 213 -2.40 -1.33 -5.04
CA THR A 213 -3.84 -1.21 -4.81
C THR A 213 -4.47 -2.58 -4.53
N TYR A 214 -4.11 -3.62 -5.28
CA TYR A 214 -4.59 -4.99 -4.99
C TYR A 214 -4.01 -5.56 -3.69
N CYS A 215 -2.76 -5.24 -3.30
CA CYS A 215 -2.23 -5.61 -1.99
C CYS A 215 -3.03 -4.95 -0.85
N SER A 216 -3.22 -3.64 -0.88
CA SER A 216 -3.99 -2.92 0.16
C SER A 216 -5.47 -3.33 0.18
N LEU A 217 -6.07 -3.64 -0.98
CA LEU A 217 -7.41 -4.25 -1.06
C LEU A 217 -7.47 -5.62 -0.38
N ALA A 218 -6.45 -6.45 -0.57
CA ALA A 218 -6.38 -7.75 0.06
C ALA A 218 -6.18 -7.65 1.58
N GLU A 219 -5.36 -6.70 2.01
CA GLU A 219 -5.12 -6.38 3.42
C GLU A 219 -6.38 -5.84 4.13
N VAL A 220 -7.09 -4.85 3.57
CA VAL A 220 -8.34 -4.35 4.18
C VAL A 220 -9.43 -5.43 4.23
N SER A 221 -9.50 -6.31 3.22
CA SER A 221 -10.39 -7.47 3.26
C SER A 221 -9.99 -8.54 4.28
N MET A 222 -8.72 -8.63 4.71
CA MET A 222 -8.35 -9.48 5.85
C MET A 222 -8.88 -8.92 7.18
N GLU A 223 -8.75 -7.61 7.41
CA GLU A 223 -9.26 -6.97 8.64
C GLU A 223 -10.80 -7.01 8.71
N ARG A 224 -11.47 -6.96 7.56
CA ARG A 224 -12.93 -7.08 7.41
C ARG A 224 -13.46 -8.52 7.35
N GLU A 225 -12.62 -9.51 7.69
CA GLU A 225 -12.89 -10.96 7.64
C GLU A 225 -13.32 -11.54 6.26
N ASP A 226 -13.31 -10.76 5.18
CA ASP A 226 -13.53 -11.23 3.80
C ASP A 226 -12.25 -11.89 3.24
N ILE A 227 -11.96 -13.07 3.77
CA ILE A 227 -10.82 -13.89 3.37
C ILE A 227 -10.96 -14.35 1.90
N HIS A 228 -12.16 -14.37 1.34
CA HIS A 228 -12.39 -14.75 -0.06
C HIS A 228 -11.95 -13.65 -1.03
N TYR A 229 -12.41 -12.41 -0.83
CA TYR A 229 -11.94 -11.28 -1.64
C TYR A 229 -10.45 -11.05 -1.43
N SER A 230 -9.96 -11.13 -0.18
CA SER A 230 -8.53 -11.08 0.16
C SER A 230 -7.69 -12.03 -0.70
N LEU A 231 -8.01 -13.33 -0.72
CA LEU A 231 -7.30 -14.29 -1.57
C LEU A 231 -7.34 -13.91 -3.05
N SER A 232 -8.49 -13.45 -3.56
CA SER A 232 -8.61 -13.06 -4.97
C SER A 232 -7.75 -11.83 -5.33
N ALA A 233 -7.69 -10.84 -4.45
CA ALA A 233 -6.90 -9.64 -4.61
C ALA A 233 -5.39 -9.94 -4.49
N TRP A 234 -4.96 -10.78 -3.54
CA TRP A 234 -3.58 -11.26 -3.47
C TRP A 234 -3.14 -12.02 -4.73
N PHE A 235 -4.00 -12.87 -5.29
CA PHE A 235 -3.68 -13.58 -6.54
C PHE A 235 -3.56 -12.65 -7.73
N LYS A 236 -4.42 -11.62 -7.83
CA LYS A 236 -4.33 -10.59 -8.87
C LYS A 236 -3.06 -9.75 -8.72
N ALA A 237 -2.70 -9.33 -7.50
CA ALA A 237 -1.44 -8.64 -7.21
C ALA A 237 -0.21 -9.50 -7.58
N LEU A 238 -0.23 -10.79 -7.22
CA LEU A 238 0.84 -11.74 -7.55
C LEU A 238 1.00 -11.91 -9.06
N ALA A 239 -0.10 -12.12 -9.79
CA ALA A 239 -0.08 -12.36 -11.23
C ALA A 239 0.45 -11.16 -12.03
N ILE A 240 0.16 -9.93 -11.61
CA ILE A 240 0.76 -8.72 -12.20
C ILE A 240 2.26 -8.67 -11.87
N LEU A 241 2.62 -8.86 -10.59
CA LEU A 241 4.00 -8.73 -10.12
C LEU A 241 4.95 -9.81 -10.68
N GLU A 242 4.49 -11.05 -10.89
CA GLU A 242 5.25 -12.13 -11.55
C GLU A 242 5.59 -11.83 -13.02
N HIS A 243 5.02 -10.76 -13.62
CA HIS A 243 5.43 -10.22 -14.93
C HIS A 243 6.37 -9.01 -14.87
N LEU A 244 6.60 -8.42 -13.69
CA LEU A 244 7.39 -7.18 -13.51
C LEU A 244 8.79 -7.40 -12.93
N VAL A 245 9.00 -8.46 -12.13
CA VAL A 245 10.24 -8.67 -11.35
C VAL A 245 10.67 -10.14 -11.31
N GLU A 246 11.90 -10.41 -10.86
CA GLU A 246 12.40 -11.79 -10.68
C GLU A 246 11.59 -12.58 -9.63
N PRO A 247 11.40 -13.91 -9.78
CA PRO A 247 10.53 -14.70 -8.89
C PRO A 247 10.87 -14.69 -7.39
N ASP A 248 12.14 -14.46 -7.02
CA ASP A 248 12.59 -14.34 -5.62
C ASP A 248 12.76 -12.88 -5.15
N HIS A 249 12.13 -11.92 -5.85
CA HIS A 249 12.02 -10.53 -5.41
C HIS A 249 11.21 -10.41 -4.11
N CYS A 250 11.66 -9.56 -3.18
CA CYS A 250 11.13 -9.47 -1.82
C CYS A 250 9.60 -9.26 -1.75
N ARG A 251 9.01 -8.48 -2.68
CA ARG A 251 7.54 -8.32 -2.77
C ARG A 251 6.80 -9.60 -3.18
N ILE A 252 7.36 -10.44 -4.06
CA ILE A 252 6.74 -11.73 -4.43
C ILE A 252 6.78 -12.67 -3.22
N ILE A 253 7.89 -12.69 -2.48
CA ILE A 253 8.01 -13.46 -1.23
C ILE A 253 6.93 -13.02 -0.24
N LEU A 254 6.78 -11.72 -0.01
CA LEU A 254 5.79 -11.16 0.91
C LEU A 254 4.34 -11.48 0.50
N ILE A 255 3.97 -11.32 -0.78
CA ILE A 255 2.62 -11.67 -1.26
C ILE A 255 2.32 -13.17 -1.09
N ASN A 256 3.29 -14.06 -1.39
CA ASN A 256 3.09 -15.49 -1.17
C ASN A 256 2.96 -15.83 0.32
N PHE A 257 3.59 -15.06 1.21
CA PHE A 257 3.41 -15.18 2.65
C PHE A 257 2.02 -14.71 3.13
N HIS A 258 1.51 -13.60 2.61
CA HIS A 258 0.13 -13.18 2.91
C HIS A 258 -0.93 -14.16 2.36
N ILE A 259 -0.71 -14.76 1.19
CA ILE A 259 -1.56 -15.84 0.66
C ILE A 259 -1.57 -17.05 1.61
N PHE A 260 -0.39 -17.45 2.12
CA PHE A 260 -0.29 -18.51 3.15
C PHE A 260 -1.10 -18.17 4.40
N LEU A 261 -1.01 -16.93 4.91
CA LEU A 261 -1.77 -16.48 6.08
C LEU A 261 -3.28 -16.46 5.80
N ALA A 262 -3.72 -15.98 4.64
CA ALA A 262 -5.13 -15.95 4.26
C ALA A 262 -5.72 -17.37 4.15
N PHE A 263 -5.00 -18.33 3.55
CA PHE A 263 -5.42 -19.74 3.58
C PHE A 263 -5.42 -20.35 4.99
N LYS A 264 -4.48 -19.95 5.86
CA LYS A 264 -4.46 -20.36 7.27
C LYS A 264 -5.69 -19.83 8.03
N SER A 265 -6.06 -18.56 7.86
CA SER A 265 -7.28 -17.99 8.44
C SER A 265 -8.55 -18.66 7.90
N ALA A 266 -8.59 -19.00 6.61
CA ALA A 266 -9.66 -19.80 6.01
C ALA A 266 -9.70 -21.27 6.49
N SER A 267 -8.81 -21.69 7.40
CA SER A 267 -8.59 -23.08 7.85
C SER A 267 -8.24 -24.06 6.70
N LYS A 268 -7.85 -23.56 5.54
CA LYS A 268 -7.49 -24.32 4.33
C LYS A 268 -6.01 -24.72 4.37
N ILE A 269 -5.63 -25.47 5.39
CA ILE A 269 -4.21 -25.77 5.67
C ILE A 269 -3.52 -26.52 4.52
N GLY A 270 -4.25 -27.38 3.80
CA GLY A 270 -3.73 -28.06 2.60
C GLY A 270 -3.36 -27.09 1.47
N ASP A 271 -4.14 -26.03 1.27
CA ASP A 271 -3.88 -24.99 0.27
C ASP A 271 -2.78 -24.02 0.73
N ALA A 272 -2.62 -23.83 2.05
CA ALA A 272 -1.61 -22.95 2.65
C ALA A 272 -0.16 -23.50 2.51
N ILE A 273 0.04 -24.80 2.72
CA ILE A 273 1.37 -25.44 2.77
C ILE A 273 2.25 -25.17 1.53
N PRO A 274 1.75 -25.24 0.28
CA PRO A 274 2.51 -24.88 -0.92
C PRO A 274 3.10 -23.47 -0.89
N TYR A 275 2.37 -22.48 -0.37
CA TYR A 275 2.83 -21.09 -0.32
C TYR A 275 3.92 -20.89 0.72
N ALA A 276 3.80 -21.48 1.91
CA ALA A 276 4.88 -21.47 2.90
C ALA A 276 6.17 -22.13 2.35
N ALA A 277 6.04 -23.24 1.62
CA ALA A 277 7.18 -23.86 0.95
C ALA A 277 7.79 -22.97 -0.15
N LYS A 278 6.96 -22.25 -0.92
CA LYS A 278 7.41 -21.26 -1.93
C LYS A 278 8.19 -20.11 -1.27
N VAL A 279 7.65 -19.54 -0.19
CA VAL A 279 8.27 -18.46 0.61
C VAL A 279 9.63 -18.89 1.14
N ILE A 280 9.71 -20.04 1.84
CA ILE A 280 10.96 -20.56 2.41
C ILE A 280 12.01 -20.81 1.31
N SER A 281 11.58 -21.32 0.14
CA SER A 281 12.46 -21.54 -1.02
C SER A 281 12.98 -20.23 -1.61
N PHE A 282 12.11 -19.25 -1.83
CA PHE A 282 12.47 -17.95 -2.41
C PHE A 282 13.35 -17.12 -1.46
N ILE A 283 13.09 -17.11 -0.15
CA ILE A 283 14.00 -16.49 0.82
C ILE A 283 15.40 -17.11 0.71
N LYS A 284 15.50 -18.44 0.67
CA LYS A 284 16.79 -19.15 0.58
C LYS A 284 17.49 -18.87 -0.76
N SER A 285 16.76 -18.63 -1.86
CA SER A 285 17.33 -18.15 -3.13
C SER A 285 17.81 -16.70 -3.05
N ARG A 286 16.97 -15.77 -2.58
CA ARG A 286 17.28 -14.34 -2.48
C ARG A 286 18.46 -14.07 -1.55
N MET A 287 18.53 -14.72 -0.38
CA MET A 287 19.68 -14.64 0.53
C MET A 287 20.98 -15.16 -0.13
N GLN A 288 20.92 -16.21 -0.95
CA GLN A 288 22.09 -16.67 -1.70
C GLN A 288 22.53 -15.68 -2.79
N LYS A 289 21.59 -14.98 -3.45
CA LYS A 289 21.91 -13.87 -4.38
C LYS A 289 22.55 -12.69 -3.64
N LEU A 290 21.94 -12.24 -2.55
CA LEU A 290 22.42 -11.12 -1.72
C LEU A 290 23.81 -11.37 -1.13
N ASN A 291 24.09 -12.59 -0.66
CA ASN A 291 25.43 -12.93 -0.17
C ASN A 291 26.48 -12.91 -1.29
N LYS A 292 26.19 -13.47 -2.47
CA LYS A 292 27.10 -13.38 -3.63
C LYS A 292 27.36 -11.94 -4.09
N ALA A 293 26.34 -11.09 -4.06
CA ALA A 293 26.48 -9.67 -4.36
C ALA A 293 27.37 -8.95 -3.33
N TYR A 294 27.18 -9.25 -2.04
CA TYR A 294 27.99 -8.73 -0.94
C TYR A 294 29.45 -9.22 -1.00
N ASP A 295 29.69 -10.50 -1.31
CA ASP A 295 31.04 -11.05 -1.51
C ASP A 295 31.75 -10.40 -2.71
N ALA A 296 31.03 -10.15 -3.80
CA ALA A 296 31.54 -9.45 -4.97
C ALA A 296 31.84 -7.97 -4.69
N PHE A 297 31.00 -7.29 -3.89
CA PHE A 297 31.19 -5.92 -3.44
C PHE A 297 32.47 -5.77 -2.60
N LEU A 298 32.69 -6.66 -1.62
CA LEU A 298 33.93 -6.68 -0.82
C LEU A 298 35.19 -6.97 -1.66
N ALA A 299 35.06 -7.64 -2.81
CA ALA A 299 36.16 -7.86 -3.74
C ALA A 299 36.51 -6.61 -4.59
N VAL A 300 35.65 -5.58 -4.60
CA VAL A 300 35.81 -4.32 -5.37
C VAL A 300 36.26 -3.14 -4.49
N GLU A 301 36.15 -3.21 -3.16
CA GLU A 301 36.65 -2.21 -2.19
C GLU A 301 38.18 -1.94 -2.26
N GLY A 302 38.92 -2.58 -3.19
CA GLY A 302 40.32 -2.31 -3.48
C GLY A 302 40.61 -1.13 -4.44
N ASP A 303 39.62 -0.63 -5.22
CA ASP A 303 39.85 0.35 -6.29
C ASP A 303 38.85 1.53 -6.30
N ASN A 304 39.23 2.65 -5.69
CA ASN A 304 38.82 4.03 -6.03
C ASN A 304 37.30 4.35 -6.17
N ILE A 305 36.40 3.78 -5.37
CA ILE A 305 34.96 4.17 -5.31
C ILE A 305 34.72 5.23 -4.20
N PRO A 306 33.85 6.24 -4.40
CA PRO A 306 33.48 7.20 -3.35
C PRO A 306 32.78 6.52 -2.15
N GLY A 307 33.36 6.65 -0.95
CA GLY A 307 32.90 5.92 0.25
C GLY A 307 31.47 6.20 0.72
N ALA A 308 30.80 7.24 0.20
CA ALA A 308 29.39 7.51 0.49
C ALA A 308 28.46 6.52 -0.22
N GLU A 309 28.67 6.28 -1.51
CA GLU A 309 27.88 5.33 -2.32
C GLU A 309 28.05 3.91 -1.79
N VAL A 310 29.30 3.52 -1.52
CA VAL A 310 29.71 2.28 -0.84
C VAL A 310 28.93 2.07 0.47
N SER A 311 28.78 3.12 1.30
CA SER A 311 28.04 3.00 2.57
C SER A 311 26.54 2.80 2.38
N SER A 312 25.96 3.39 1.33
CA SER A 312 24.52 3.29 1.03
C SER A 312 24.14 1.91 0.50
N GLU A 313 24.81 1.43 -0.55
CA GLU A 313 24.54 0.11 -1.14
C GLU A 313 24.68 -1.02 -0.11
N LYS A 314 25.71 -0.94 0.74
CA LYS A 314 25.93 -1.89 1.83
C LYS A 314 24.78 -1.91 2.84
N SER A 315 24.26 -0.73 3.22
CA SER A 315 23.13 -0.64 4.14
C SER A 315 21.83 -1.22 3.55
N SER A 316 21.58 -1.01 2.24
CA SER A 316 20.44 -1.63 1.55
C SER A 316 20.56 -3.16 1.53
N LEU A 317 21.74 -3.71 1.20
CA LEU A 317 21.99 -5.16 1.20
C LEU A 317 21.82 -5.81 2.58
N ASP A 318 22.17 -5.11 3.66
CA ASP A 318 22.04 -5.65 5.01
C ASP A 318 20.60 -5.51 5.56
N ASN A 319 19.88 -4.42 5.24
CA ASN A 319 18.45 -4.28 5.50
C ASN A 319 17.63 -5.41 4.83
N ASP A 320 17.91 -5.69 3.55
CA ASP A 320 17.21 -6.75 2.79
C ASP A 320 17.46 -8.14 3.40
N LYS A 321 18.65 -8.40 3.96
CA LYS A 321 18.96 -9.63 4.70
C LYS A 321 18.23 -9.72 6.04
N GLU A 322 18.15 -8.64 6.82
CA GLU A 322 17.47 -8.62 8.12
C GLU A 322 15.95 -8.83 7.96
N PHE A 323 15.34 -8.19 6.96
CA PHE A 323 13.94 -8.42 6.59
C PHE A 323 13.68 -9.90 6.22
N LEU A 324 14.50 -10.47 5.33
CA LEU A 324 14.34 -11.87 4.88
C LEU A 324 14.59 -12.88 5.99
N ALA A 325 15.54 -12.63 6.90
CA ALA A 325 15.77 -13.47 8.07
C ALA A 325 14.60 -13.42 9.06
N THR A 326 14.03 -12.24 9.29
CA THR A 326 12.84 -12.05 10.14
C THR A 326 11.64 -12.80 9.56
N LEU A 327 11.37 -12.62 8.26
CA LEU A 327 10.29 -13.31 7.56
C LEU A 327 10.47 -14.83 7.51
N LEU A 328 11.71 -15.33 7.47
CA LEU A 328 12.01 -16.76 7.54
C LEU A 328 11.66 -17.35 8.91
N ASN A 329 12.05 -16.68 9.99
CA ASN A 329 11.72 -17.12 11.35
C ASN A 329 10.21 -17.18 11.56
N GLU A 330 9.49 -16.14 11.14
CA GLU A 330 8.03 -16.06 11.24
C GLU A 330 7.35 -17.19 10.44
N VAL A 331 7.71 -17.41 9.16
CA VAL A 331 7.07 -18.48 8.37
C VAL A 331 7.42 -19.88 8.90
N GLU A 332 8.64 -20.09 9.43
CA GLU A 332 9.00 -21.37 10.06
C GLU A 332 8.25 -21.59 11.39
N GLU A 333 8.02 -20.55 12.22
CA GLU A 333 7.13 -20.62 13.39
C GLU A 333 5.68 -20.91 12.98
N GLN A 334 5.12 -20.13 12.06
CA GLN A 334 3.74 -20.26 11.59
C GLN A 334 3.45 -21.63 10.99
N VAL A 335 4.44 -22.27 10.36
CA VAL A 335 4.39 -23.65 9.83
C VAL A 335 4.56 -24.72 10.91
N ASN A 336 5.34 -24.46 11.96
CA ASN A 336 5.44 -25.39 13.09
C ASN A 336 4.15 -25.41 13.92
N ASN A 337 3.51 -24.25 14.10
CA ASN A 337 2.19 -24.08 14.69
C ASN A 337 1.02 -24.68 13.85
N LEU A 338 1.32 -25.35 12.73
CA LEU A 338 0.36 -26.14 11.92
C LEU A 338 0.55 -27.66 12.07
N LYS A 339 1.52 -28.11 12.87
CA LYS A 339 1.86 -29.53 13.09
C LYS A 339 1.51 -30.03 14.50
N THR A 340 0.98 -29.14 15.35
CA THR A 340 0.69 -29.31 16.77
C THR A 340 -0.81 -29.30 17.03
#